data_AF-A0A951MP01-F1
#
_entry.id   AF-A0A951MP01-F1
#
_cell.length_a   1.000
_cell.length_b   1.000
_cell.length_c   1.000
_cell.angle_alpha   90.00
_cell.angle_beta   90.00
_cell.angle_gamma   90.00
#
_symmetry.space_group_name_H-M   'P 1'
#
loop_
_entity.id
_entity.type
_entity.pdbx_description
1 polymer ?
#
loop_
_entity_poly.entity_id
_entity_poly.type
_entity_poly.pdbx_seq_one_letter_code
_entity_poly.pdbx_strand_id
1 'polypeptide(L)'
;MSAPAWAAAGGVAGAALMMGSLYAGRAAGVMDADFARYQGCLLLRRADASAEAAGWAFHLGMGAVLGLGYTVVYTVSGVEPGWDTGALLGAAHGLLAGAALPMMDAANPCVRAGTLPRYGAFARRRGVVMIAGFVAGHVLFGALVGAAYGAHRT
;
A
#
# COMPACT_ATOMS: atom_id res chain seq x y z
N MET A 1 -7.00 2.26 -23.45
CA MET A 1 -5.96 2.60 -22.45
C MET A 1 -4.70 1.83 -22.81
N SER A 2 -3.51 2.42 -22.65
CA SER A 2 -2.23 1.73 -22.91
C SER A 2 -1.93 0.71 -21.80
N ALA A 3 -1.06 -0.29 -22.06
CA ALA A 3 -0.66 -1.27 -21.06
C ALA A 3 -0.15 -0.63 -19.74
N PRO A 4 0.68 0.44 -19.77
CA PRO A 4 1.07 1.15 -18.54
C PRO A 4 -0.10 1.82 -17.81
N ALA A 5 -1.11 2.32 -18.53
CA ALA A 5 -2.30 2.89 -17.91
C ALA A 5 -3.13 1.82 -17.19
N TRP A 6 -3.16 0.58 -17.71
CA TRP A 6 -3.78 -0.56 -17.02
C TRP A 6 -3.02 -1.00 -15.78
N ALA A 7 -1.68 -0.98 -15.81
CA ALA A 7 -0.87 -1.25 -14.63
C ALA A 7 -1.10 -0.20 -13.53
N ALA A 8 -1.18 1.09 -13.90
CA ALA A 8 -1.52 2.17 -12.98
C ALA A 8 -2.92 1.98 -12.39
N ALA A 9 -3.91 1.66 -13.23
CA ALA A 9 -5.28 1.38 -12.77
C ALA A 9 -5.35 0.17 -11.83
N GLY A 10 -4.65 -0.92 -12.14
CA GLY A 10 -4.52 -2.08 -11.26
C GLY A 10 -3.87 -1.73 -9.93
N GLY A 11 -2.87 -0.82 -9.94
CA GLY A 11 -2.24 -0.30 -8.74
C GLY A 11 -3.19 0.53 -7.88
N VAL A 12 -3.98 1.42 -8.49
CA VAL A 12 -5.03 2.17 -7.77
C VAL A 12 -6.07 1.21 -7.18
N ALA A 13 -6.53 0.22 -7.94
CA ALA A 13 -7.52 -0.75 -7.50
C ALA A 13 -7.00 -1.61 -6.32
N GLY A 14 -5.76 -2.09 -6.40
CA GLY A 14 -5.11 -2.82 -5.31
C GLY A 14 -4.92 -1.95 -4.07
N ALA A 15 -4.47 -0.71 -4.24
CA ALA A 15 -4.33 0.24 -3.14
C ALA A 15 -5.67 0.56 -2.46
N ALA A 16 -6.73 0.72 -3.25
CA ALA A 16 -8.09 0.93 -2.75
C ALA A 16 -8.60 -0.29 -1.98
N LEU A 17 -8.37 -1.50 -2.49
CA LEU A 17 -8.73 -2.75 -1.82
C LEU A 17 -8.03 -2.87 -0.47
N MET A 18 -6.71 -2.62 -0.43
CA MET A 18 -5.92 -2.68 0.81
C MET A 18 -6.43 -1.69 1.85
N MET A 19 -6.51 -0.41 1.49
CA MET A 19 -6.95 0.63 2.41
C MET A 19 -8.41 0.46 2.81
N GLY A 20 -9.27 0.02 1.89
CA GLY A 20 -10.68 -0.29 2.14
C GLY A 20 -10.84 -1.42 3.15
N SER A 21 -10.04 -2.48 3.02
CA SER A 21 -10.05 -3.60 3.97
C SER A 21 -9.59 -3.18 5.37
N LEU A 22 -8.59 -2.30 5.49
CA LEU A 22 -8.17 -1.74 6.78
C LEU A 22 -9.27 -0.89 7.41
N TYR A 23 -9.91 -0.03 6.62
CA TYR A 23 -11.01 0.80 7.09
C TYR A 23 -12.21 -0.04 7.55
N ALA A 24 -12.58 -1.07 6.77
CA ALA A 24 -13.64 -2.01 7.13
C ALA A 24 -13.29 -2.79 8.41
N GLY A 25 -12.05 -3.28 8.53
CA GLY A 25 -11.58 -3.98 9.73
C GLY A 25 -11.59 -3.10 10.98
N ARG A 26 -11.26 -1.81 10.82
CA ARG A 26 -11.38 -0.82 11.91
C ARG A 26 -12.84 -0.55 12.27
N ALA A 27 -13.71 -0.34 11.28
CA ALA A 27 -15.13 -0.11 11.52
C ALA A 27 -15.80 -1.31 12.23
N ALA A 28 -15.34 -2.52 11.95
CA ALA A 28 -15.77 -3.75 12.61
C ALA A 28 -15.11 -4.00 13.98
N GLY A 29 -14.20 -3.13 14.45
CA GLY A 29 -13.51 -3.28 15.73
C GLY A 29 -12.47 -4.41 15.78
N VAL A 30 -12.11 -4.99 14.63
CA VAL A 30 -11.15 -6.10 14.52
C VAL A 30 -9.71 -5.61 14.65
N MET A 31 -9.48 -4.35 14.29
CA MET A 31 -8.17 -3.70 14.42
C MET A 31 -8.34 -2.22 14.77
N ASP A 32 -7.38 -1.69 15.53
CA ASP A 32 -7.26 -0.25 15.75
C ASP A 32 -6.10 0.25 14.88
N ALA A 33 -6.35 0.58 13.62
CA ALA A 33 -5.31 1.07 12.73
C ALA A 33 -5.87 2.14 11.79
N ASP A 34 -5.24 3.31 11.78
CA ASP A 34 -5.58 4.41 10.88
C ASP A 34 -4.40 4.75 9.98
N PHE A 35 -4.22 3.95 8.93
CA PHE A 35 -3.08 4.16 8.03
C PHE A 35 -3.27 5.40 7.16
N ALA A 36 -4.52 5.75 6.81
CA ALA A 36 -4.85 6.97 6.09
C ALA A 36 -4.41 8.20 6.87
N ARG A 37 -4.89 8.37 8.11
CA ARG A 37 -4.51 9.52 8.94
C ARG A 37 -3.01 9.53 9.26
N TYR A 38 -2.40 8.35 9.43
CA TYR A 38 -0.96 8.21 9.59
C TYR A 38 -0.19 8.80 8.39
N GLN A 39 -0.51 8.40 7.17
CA GLN A 39 0.12 8.94 5.96
C GLN A 39 -0.22 10.42 5.75
N GLY A 40 -1.47 10.80 6.02
CA GLY A 40 -1.91 12.18 6.03
C GLY A 40 -1.08 13.09 6.91
N CYS A 41 -0.74 12.63 8.12
CA CYS A 41 0.08 13.43 9.03
C CYS A 41 1.52 13.60 8.54
N LEU A 42 2.08 12.64 7.82
CA LEU A 42 3.39 12.85 7.17
C LEU A 42 3.35 14.05 6.20
N LEU A 43 2.22 14.27 5.53
CA LEU A 43 2.05 15.34 4.54
C LEU A 43 1.63 16.67 5.18
N LEU A 44 0.63 16.62 6.07
CA LEU A 44 -0.05 17.80 6.59
C LEU A 44 0.35 18.17 8.03
N ARG A 45 1.17 17.34 8.69
CA ARG A 45 1.63 17.52 10.07
C ARG A 45 0.50 17.67 11.11
N ARG A 46 -0.67 17.11 10.82
CA ARG A 46 -1.88 17.09 11.66
C ARG A 46 -2.63 15.77 11.51
N ALA A 47 -3.55 15.48 12.43
CA ALA A 47 -4.28 14.20 12.51
C ALA A 47 -5.81 14.38 12.47
N ASP A 48 -6.29 15.38 11.73
CA ASP A 48 -7.73 15.63 11.54
C ASP A 48 -8.28 14.88 10.30
N ALA A 49 -9.55 15.10 9.97
CA ALA A 49 -10.20 14.47 8.81
C ALA A 49 -9.52 14.84 7.47
N SER A 50 -8.88 16.01 7.37
CA SER A 50 -8.15 16.40 6.16
C SER A 50 -6.87 15.60 5.99
N ALA A 51 -6.21 15.23 7.09
CA ALA A 51 -5.09 14.30 7.06
C ALA A 51 -5.54 12.93 6.57
N GLU A 52 -6.65 12.41 7.09
CA GLU A 52 -7.20 11.14 6.62
C GLU A 52 -7.48 11.14 5.11
N ALA A 53 -8.16 12.17 4.60
CA ALA A 53 -8.41 12.33 3.15
C ALA A 53 -7.12 12.44 2.33
N ALA A 54 -6.14 13.24 2.80
CA ALA A 54 -4.85 13.38 2.14
C ALA A 54 -4.05 12.06 2.12
N GLY A 55 -4.13 11.27 3.20
CA GLY A 55 -3.50 9.96 3.27
C GLY A 55 -4.13 8.95 2.32
N TRP A 56 -5.46 8.94 2.20
CA TRP A 56 -6.16 8.16 1.17
C TRP A 56 -5.71 8.54 -0.24
N ALA A 57 -5.74 9.84 -0.56
CA ALA A 57 -5.31 10.33 -1.87
C ALA A 57 -3.84 9.96 -2.17
N PHE A 58 -2.97 10.12 -1.17
CA PHE A 58 -1.57 9.75 -1.28
C PHE A 58 -1.38 8.25 -1.50
N HIS A 59 -2.08 7.39 -0.75
CA HIS A 59 -1.96 5.95 -0.88
C HIS A 59 -2.42 5.46 -2.26
N LEU A 60 -3.54 5.99 -2.75
CA LEU A 60 -4.05 5.66 -4.09
C LEU A 60 -3.12 6.16 -5.19
N GLY A 61 -2.60 7.39 -5.06
CA GLY A 61 -1.60 7.93 -5.97
C GLY A 61 -0.31 7.10 -6.00
N MET A 62 0.18 6.69 -4.82
CA MET A 62 1.33 5.77 -4.72
C MET A 62 1.02 4.40 -5.32
N GLY A 63 -0.22 3.92 -5.22
CA GLY A 63 -0.68 2.73 -5.93
C GLY A 63 -0.50 2.83 -7.44
N ALA A 64 -0.89 3.96 -8.05
CA ALA A 64 -0.67 4.21 -9.47
C ALA A 64 0.83 4.23 -9.83
N VAL A 65 1.63 4.95 -9.04
CA VAL A 65 3.09 5.06 -9.23
C VAL A 65 3.78 3.70 -9.15
N LEU A 66 3.43 2.89 -8.14
CA LEU A 66 3.96 1.54 -7.99
C LEU A 66 3.49 0.61 -9.10
N GLY A 67 2.24 0.74 -9.57
CA GLY A 67 1.74 0.04 -10.74
C GLY A 67 2.59 0.31 -11.99
N LEU A 68 2.98 1.56 -12.23
CA LEU A 68 3.94 1.91 -13.29
C LEU A 68 5.34 1.35 -13.00
N GLY A 69 5.79 1.34 -11.76
CA GLY A 69 7.06 0.70 -11.37
C GLY A 69 7.10 -0.80 -11.74
N TYR A 70 5.97 -1.50 -11.63
CA TYR A 70 5.89 -2.92 -12.00
C TYR A 70 6.11 -3.12 -13.50
N THR A 71 5.62 -2.20 -14.36
CA THR A 71 5.85 -2.32 -15.81
C THR A 71 7.33 -2.19 -16.14
N VAL A 72 8.05 -1.33 -15.44
CA VAL A 72 9.52 -1.21 -15.56
C VAL A 72 10.19 -2.53 -15.17
N VAL A 73 9.80 -3.12 -14.04
CA VAL A 73 10.35 -4.42 -13.59
C VAL A 73 10.12 -5.52 -14.63
N TYR A 74 8.91 -5.65 -15.16
CA TYR A 74 8.62 -6.64 -16.21
C TYR A 74 9.35 -6.37 -17.52
N THR A 75 9.52 -5.11 -17.89
CA THR A 75 10.22 -4.73 -19.13
C THR A 75 11.72 -5.03 -19.03
N VAL A 76 12.34 -4.71 -17.90
CA VAL A 76 13.79 -4.88 -17.70
C VAL A 76 14.17 -6.34 -17.43
N SER A 77 13.34 -7.07 -16.67
CA SER A 77 13.63 -8.47 -16.33
C SER A 77 13.28 -9.47 -17.44
N GLY A 78 12.40 -9.09 -18.38
CA GLY A 78 11.85 -10.02 -19.38
C GLY A 78 10.89 -11.07 -18.80
N VAL A 79 10.51 -10.97 -17.52
CA VAL A 79 9.54 -11.85 -16.88
C VAL A 79 8.15 -11.58 -17.44
N GLU A 80 7.41 -12.64 -17.73
CA GLU A 80 6.04 -12.55 -18.22
C GLU A 80 5.11 -12.02 -17.11
N PRO A 81 4.34 -10.94 -17.36
CA PRO A 81 3.41 -10.41 -16.38
C PRO A 81 2.18 -11.30 -16.22
N GLY A 82 1.92 -11.70 -14.97
CA GLY A 82 0.77 -12.49 -14.57
C GLY A 82 0.37 -12.15 -13.14
N TRP A 83 -0.75 -12.73 -12.67
CA TRP A 83 -1.18 -12.56 -11.29
C TRP A 83 -0.20 -13.20 -10.30
N ASP A 84 0.49 -14.25 -10.72
CA ASP A 84 1.48 -15.02 -9.97
C ASP A 84 2.82 -14.30 -9.87
N THR A 85 3.38 -13.85 -11.00
CA THR A 85 4.61 -13.03 -11.00
C THR A 85 4.36 -11.67 -10.34
N GLY A 86 3.14 -11.14 -10.48
CA GLY A 86 2.67 -9.96 -9.77
C GLY A 86 2.58 -10.17 -8.27
N ALA A 87 2.05 -11.30 -7.80
CA ALA A 87 1.99 -11.64 -6.39
C ALA A 87 3.38 -11.73 -5.75
N LEU A 88 4.36 -12.31 -6.45
CA LEU A 88 5.75 -12.38 -6.00
C LEU A 88 6.38 -10.99 -5.89
N LEU A 89 6.17 -10.13 -6.89
CA LEU A 89 6.65 -8.74 -6.85
C LEU A 89 5.93 -7.93 -5.75
N GLY A 90 4.64 -8.23 -5.53
CA GLY A 90 3.82 -7.77 -4.41
C GLY A 90 4.43 -8.10 -3.06
N ALA A 91 4.81 -9.36 -2.86
CA ALA A 91 5.50 -9.80 -1.66
C ALA A 91 6.83 -9.06 -1.48
N ALA A 92 7.65 -8.94 -2.52
CA ALA A 92 8.93 -8.23 -2.46
C ALA A 92 8.75 -6.75 -2.10
N HIS A 93 7.81 -6.05 -2.74
CA HIS A 93 7.43 -4.69 -2.38
C HIS A 93 6.93 -4.63 -0.92
N GLY A 94 6.05 -5.52 -0.50
CA GLY A 94 5.56 -5.60 0.88
C GLY A 94 6.69 -5.75 1.90
N LEU A 95 7.71 -6.57 1.60
CA LEU A 95 8.90 -6.69 2.46
C LEU A 95 9.63 -5.36 2.62
N LEU A 96 9.85 -4.65 1.51
CA LEU A 96 10.52 -3.34 1.52
C LEU A 96 9.68 -2.29 2.28
N ALA A 97 8.38 -2.22 2.00
CA ALA A 97 7.46 -1.32 2.68
C ALA A 97 7.40 -1.61 4.18
N GLY A 98 7.35 -2.89 4.56
CA GLY A 98 7.31 -3.34 5.94
C GLY A 98 8.58 -3.00 6.71
N ALA A 99 9.74 -3.14 6.06
CA ALA A 99 11.03 -2.74 6.60
C ALA A 99 11.18 -1.21 6.71
N ALA A 100 10.53 -0.44 5.84
CA ALA A 100 10.57 1.03 5.84
C ALA A 100 9.65 1.68 6.90
N LEU A 101 8.65 0.97 7.43
CA LEU A 101 7.70 1.52 8.40
C LEU A 101 8.34 2.18 9.64
N PRO A 102 9.40 1.64 10.28
CA PRO A 102 10.07 2.33 11.39
C PRO A 102 10.68 3.68 11.01
N MET A 103 11.17 3.81 9.78
CA MET A 103 11.67 5.10 9.27
C MET A 103 10.51 6.09 9.10
N MET A 104 9.37 5.62 8.59
CA MET A 104 8.15 6.43 8.54
C MET A 104 7.67 6.83 9.94
N ASP A 105 7.71 5.93 10.92
CA ASP A 105 7.34 6.23 12.32
C ASP A 105 8.24 7.33 12.89
N ALA A 106 9.53 7.31 12.57
CA ALA A 106 10.51 8.30 13.00
C ALA A 106 10.30 9.66 12.31
N ALA A 107 9.88 9.66 11.04
CA ALA A 107 9.60 10.88 10.28
C ALA A 107 8.23 11.50 10.60
N ASN A 108 7.26 10.71 11.10
CA ASN A 108 5.88 11.14 11.27
C ASN A 108 5.71 12.10 12.48
N PRO A 109 5.31 13.37 12.25
CA PRO A 109 5.17 14.35 13.32
C PRO A 109 4.14 13.96 14.39
N CYS A 110 3.02 13.35 14.00
CA CYS A 110 1.96 12.95 14.93
C CYS A 110 2.38 11.75 15.78
N VAL A 111 3.16 10.84 15.22
CA VAL A 111 3.74 9.73 15.98
C VAL A 111 4.76 10.24 17.00
N ARG A 112 5.61 11.20 16.61
CA ARG A 112 6.57 11.83 17.52
C ARG A 112 5.88 12.62 18.64
N ALA A 113 4.76 13.27 18.34
CA ALA A 113 3.93 13.97 19.31
C ALA A 113 3.07 13.05 20.19
N GLY A 114 3.05 11.74 19.93
CA GLY A 114 2.26 10.76 20.68
C GLY A 114 0.75 10.78 20.36
N THR A 115 0.32 11.51 19.32
CA THR A 115 -1.09 11.59 18.93
C THR A 115 -1.54 10.46 18.01
N LEU A 116 -0.60 9.81 17.32
CA LEU A 116 -0.84 8.58 16.55
C LEU A 116 0.08 7.45 17.02
N PRO A 117 -0.40 6.19 17.02
CA PRO A 117 0.40 5.05 17.41
C PRO A 117 1.48 4.73 16.37
N ARG A 118 2.57 4.11 16.82
CA ARG A 118 3.60 3.55 15.95
C ARG A 118 3.12 2.27 15.29
N TYR A 119 3.51 2.05 14.04
CA TYR A 119 3.30 0.77 13.35
C TYR A 119 4.44 -0.22 13.62
N GLY A 120 5.68 0.25 13.68
CA GLY A 120 6.87 -0.59 13.72
C GLY A 120 7.05 -1.40 12.43
N ALA A 121 8.16 -2.13 12.33
CA ALA A 121 8.43 -2.92 11.13
C ALA A 121 7.36 -3.98 10.94
N PHE A 122 6.90 -4.14 9.71
CA PHE A 122 5.80 -5.03 9.32
C PHE A 122 4.50 -4.77 10.08
N ALA A 123 4.28 -3.54 10.56
CA ALA A 123 3.12 -3.17 11.36
C ALA A 123 2.99 -3.96 12.69
N ARG A 124 4.07 -4.59 13.18
CA ARG A 124 4.01 -5.51 14.33
C ARG A 124 3.50 -4.88 15.62
N ARG A 125 3.59 -3.56 15.79
CA ARG A 125 3.08 -2.85 16.97
C ARG A 125 1.56 -2.67 16.96
N ARG A 126 0.88 -3.11 15.90
CA ARG A 126 -0.59 -3.10 15.77
C ARG A 126 -1.22 -4.51 15.84
N GLY A 127 -0.43 -5.53 16.21
CA GLY A 127 -0.91 -6.90 16.42
C GLY A 127 -0.88 -7.80 15.18
N VAL A 128 -1.12 -9.09 15.40
CA VAL A 128 -0.95 -10.14 14.38
C VAL A 128 -1.86 -9.97 13.17
N VAL A 129 -3.10 -9.50 13.38
CA VAL A 129 -4.07 -9.24 12.31
C VAL A 129 -3.52 -8.20 11.34
N MET A 130 -2.88 -7.14 11.85
CA MET A 130 -2.31 -6.10 11.00
C MET A 130 -1.09 -6.61 10.23
N ILE A 131 -0.24 -7.46 10.83
CA ILE A 131 0.88 -8.09 10.13
C ILE A 131 0.36 -8.94 8.95
N ALA A 132 -0.62 -9.79 9.22
CA ALA A 132 -1.22 -10.67 8.21
C ALA A 132 -1.89 -9.85 7.10
N GLY A 133 -2.71 -8.87 7.46
CA GLY A 133 -3.38 -7.98 6.51
C GLY A 133 -2.39 -7.15 5.68
N PHE A 134 -1.29 -6.71 6.28
CA PHE A 134 -0.22 -6.00 5.58
C PHE A 134 0.41 -6.89 4.50
N VAL A 135 0.83 -8.11 4.85
CA VAL A 135 1.46 -9.04 3.90
C VAL A 135 0.48 -9.44 2.80
N ALA A 136 -0.72 -9.91 3.19
CA ALA A 136 -1.74 -10.34 2.25
C ALA A 136 -2.17 -9.20 1.32
N GLY A 137 -2.31 -7.98 1.85
CA GLY A 137 -2.65 -6.80 1.07
C GLY A 137 -1.64 -6.52 -0.04
N HIS A 138 -0.34 -6.58 0.25
CA HIS A 138 0.70 -6.33 -0.76
C HIS A 138 0.79 -7.43 -1.82
N VAL A 139 0.59 -8.69 -1.41
CA VAL A 139 0.51 -9.82 -2.35
C VAL A 139 -0.68 -9.65 -3.30
N LEU A 140 -1.86 -9.32 -2.77
CA LEU A 140 -3.06 -9.08 -3.57
C LEU A 140 -2.91 -7.85 -4.47
N PHE A 141 -2.34 -6.76 -3.97
CA PHE A 141 -1.98 -5.59 -4.77
C PHE A 141 -1.14 -5.99 -5.97
N GLY A 142 -0.06 -6.74 -5.73
CA GLY A 142 0.85 -7.14 -6.79
C GLY A 142 0.18 -8.06 -7.81
N ALA A 143 -0.65 -9.00 -7.35
CA ALA A 143 -1.43 -9.89 -8.22
C ALA A 143 -2.36 -9.09 -9.15
N LEU A 144 -3.06 -8.09 -8.61
CA LEU A 144 -3.96 -7.22 -9.39
C LEU A 144 -3.20 -6.40 -10.43
N VAL A 145 -2.05 -5.82 -10.07
CA VAL A 145 -1.21 -5.06 -11.00
C VAL A 145 -0.69 -5.96 -12.11
N GLY A 146 -0.14 -7.13 -11.76
CA GLY A 146 0.41 -8.10 -12.71
C GLY A 146 -0.65 -8.61 -13.69
N ALA A 147 -1.83 -8.99 -13.19
CA ALA A 147 -2.96 -9.40 -14.01
C ALA A 147 -3.44 -8.28 -14.94
N ALA A 148 -3.61 -7.06 -14.41
CA ALA A 148 -4.08 -5.92 -15.20
C ALA A 148 -3.10 -5.54 -16.31
N TYR A 149 -1.79 -5.56 -16.01
CA TYR A 149 -0.76 -5.26 -17.00
C TYR A 149 -0.65 -6.38 -18.05
N GLY A 150 -0.60 -7.64 -17.62
CA GLY A 150 -0.45 -8.80 -18.52
C GLY A 150 -1.63 -8.97 -19.48
N ALA A 151 -2.85 -8.77 -19.00
CA ALA A 151 -4.06 -8.86 -19.83
C ALA A 151 -4.13 -7.81 -20.97
N HIS A 152 -3.28 -6.78 -20.93
CA HIS A 152 -3.32 -5.65 -21.88
C HIS A 152 -1.96 -5.34 -22.50
N ARG A 153 -1.01 -6.29 -22.47
CA ARG A 153 0.32 -6.14 -23.05
C ARG A 153 0.37 -6.48 -24.56
N THR A 154 -0.75 -6.94 -25.14
CA THR A 154 -0.90 -7.28 -26.57
C THR A 154 -0.96 -6.05 -27.46
#